data_AF-A0A3B0PKG4-F1
#
_entry.id   AF-A0A3B0PKG4-F1
#
_cell.length_a   1.000
_cell.length_b   1.000
_cell.length_c   1.000
_cell.angle_alpha   90.00
_cell.angle_beta   90.00
_cell.angle_gamma   90.00
#
_symmetry.space_group_name_H-M   'P 1'
#
loop_
_entity.id
_entity.type
_entity.pdbx_description
1 polymer ?
#
loop_
_entity_poly.entity_id
_entity_poly.type
_entity_poly.pdbx_seq_one_letter_code
_entity_poly.pdbx_strand_id
1 'polypeptide(L)' 'MKTVRTRYAPSPTGYLHIGGARTALFNYLFAKHFNGSFIFRLEDTDIARNVPGGEESQLNNLMW' A
#
# COMPACT_ATOMS: atom_id res chain seq x y z
N MET A 1 -3.36 -16.98 19.57
CA MET A 1 -3.86 -16.39 18.31
C MET A 1 -2.69 -16.21 17.35
N LYS A 2 -2.89 -16.38 16.03
CA LYS A 2 -1.86 -16.04 15.04
C LYS A 2 -1.72 -14.51 14.95
N THR A 3 -0.50 -14.00 14.80
CA THR A 3 -0.24 -12.57 14.61
C THR A 3 -0.87 -12.08 13.30
N VAL A 4 -1.66 -11.00 13.36
CA VAL A 4 -2.27 -10.39 12.18
C VAL A 4 -1.19 -9.80 11.26
N ARG A 5 -1.30 -10.06 9.96
CA ARG A 5 -0.42 -9.49 8.92
C ARG A 5 -1.29 -9.01 7.76
N THR A 6 -1.26 -7.72 7.48
CA THR A 6 -1.97 -7.11 6.35
C THR A 6 -0.98 -6.57 5.32
N ARG A 7 -1.46 -6.31 4.10
CA ARG A 7 -0.64 -5.64 3.08
C ARG A 7 -1.44 -4.65 2.25
N TYR A 8 -0.82 -3.50 1.98
CA TYR A 8 -1.18 -2.62 0.87
C TYR A 8 -0.27 -2.94 -0.31
N ALA A 9 -0.87 -3.36 -1.42
CA ALA A 9 -0.15 -3.89 -2.59
C ALA A 9 -0.50 -3.11 -3.87
N PRO A 10 -0.06 -1.84 -4.00
CA PRO A 10 -0.34 -1.04 -5.18
C PRO A 10 0.56 -1.43 -6.36
N SER A 11 0.04 -1.29 -7.58
CA SER A 11 0.85 -1.27 -8.79
C SER A 11 1.36 0.16 -9.05
N PRO A 12 2.60 0.36 -9.55
CA PRO A 12 3.13 1.68 -9.88
C PRO A 12 2.57 2.19 -11.22
N THR A 13 1.29 2.02 -11.48
CA THR A 13 0.63 2.35 -12.77
C THR A 13 0.02 3.75 -12.79
N GLY A 14 0.34 4.58 -11.80
CA GLY A 14 -0.22 5.91 -11.59
C GLY A 14 -0.08 6.36 -10.14
N TYR A 15 -0.69 7.50 -9.81
CA TYR A 15 -0.63 8.10 -8.48
C TYR A 15 -1.60 7.47 -7.49
N LEU A 16 -1.36 7.66 -6.19
CA LEU A 16 -2.28 7.21 -5.16
C LEU A 16 -3.67 7.86 -5.36
N HIS A 17 -4.69 7.03 -5.52
CA HIS A 17 -6.09 7.48 -5.57
C HIS A 17 -6.80 7.18 -4.24
N ILE A 18 -7.94 7.84 -4.02
CA ILE A 18 -8.71 7.76 -2.77
C ILE A 18 -9.10 6.32 -2.35
N GLY A 19 -9.37 5.45 -3.34
CA GLY A 19 -9.65 4.04 -3.09
C GLY A 19 -8.44 3.26 -2.56
N GLY A 20 -7.25 3.57 -3.08
CA GLY A 20 -5.98 3.03 -2.58
C GLY A 20 -5.69 3.53 -1.16
N ALA A 21 -5.87 4.83 -0.93
CA ALA A 21 -5.65 5.45 0.38
C ALA A 21 -6.56 4.84 1.45
N ARG A 22 -7.86 4.69 1.15
CA ARG A 22 -8.82 4.02 2.04
C ARG A 22 -8.42 2.58 2.35
N THR A 23 -7.94 1.84 1.34
CA THR A 23 -7.50 0.44 1.52
C THR A 23 -6.27 0.36 2.40
N ALA A 24 -5.26 1.21 2.17
CA ALA A 24 -4.07 1.30 3.00
C ALA A 24 -4.42 1.65 4.45
N LEU A 25 -5.28 2.65 4.65
CA LEU A 25 -5.75 3.07 5.98
C LEU A 25 -6.44 1.93 6.73
N PHE A 26 -7.36 1.19 6.09
CA PHE A 26 -8.03 0.07 6.76
C PHE A 26 -7.08 -1.08 7.08
N ASN A 27 -6.14 -1.42 6.19
CA ASN A 27 -5.14 -2.44 6.45
C ASN A 27 -4.19 -2.03 7.61
N TYR A 28 -3.81 -0.75 7.66
CA TYR A 28 -2.99 -0.19 8.74
C TYR A 28 -3.73 -0.22 10.09
N LEU A 29 -4.95 0.32 10.13
CA LEU A 29 -5.76 0.37 11.36
C LEU A 29 -6.09 -1.04 11.88
N PHE A 30 -6.42 -1.98 11.00
CA PHE A 30 -6.69 -3.37 11.38
C PHE A 30 -5.45 -4.05 11.97
N ALA A 31 -4.29 -3.94 11.30
CA ALA A 31 -3.05 -4.48 11.84
C ALA A 31 -2.69 -3.83 13.18
N LYS A 32 -2.81 -2.51 13.31
CA LYS A 32 -2.52 -1.77 14.54
C LYS A 32 -3.46 -2.19 15.69
N HIS A 33 -4.75 -2.35 15.42
CA HIS A 33 -5.74 -2.77 16.42
C HIS A 33 -5.42 -4.14 17.03
N PHE A 34 -4.93 -5.08 16.22
CA PHE A 34 -4.56 -6.43 16.66
C PHE A 34 -3.05 -6.58 16.97
N ASN A 35 -2.31 -5.47 17.13
CA ASN A 35 -0.88 -5.47 17.41
C ASN A 35 -0.06 -6.32 16.40
N GLY A 36 -0.48 -6.29 15.14
CA GLY A 36 0.06 -7.02 14.01
C GLY A 36 1.01 -6.18 13.15
N SER A 37 1.27 -6.65 11.92
CA SER A 37 2.16 -5.99 10.96
C SER A 37 1.41 -5.48 9.73
N PHE A 38 1.71 -4.26 9.32
CA PHE A 38 1.28 -3.67 8.05
C PHE A 38 2.46 -3.67 7.07
N ILE A 39 2.26 -4.23 5.88
CA ILE A 39 3.33 -4.43 4.88
C ILE A 39 3.00 -3.63 3.62
N PHE A 40 3.97 -2.88 3.12
CA PHE A 40 3.96 -2.32 1.78
C PHE A 40 4.59 -3.32 0.81
N ARG A 41 3.93 -3.57 -0.33
CA ARG A 41 4.49 -4.40 -1.40
C ARG A 41 4.16 -3.80 -2.75
N LEU A 42 5.16 -3.35 -3.49
CA LEU A 42 4.94 -2.88 -4.85
C LEU A 42 4.61 -4.06 -5.78
N GLU A 43 3.57 -3.94 -6.59
CA GLU A 43 3.19 -4.91 -7.62
C GLU A 43 3.61 -4.39 -9.01
N ASP A 44 4.91 -4.47 -9.30
CA ASP A 44 5.60 -3.88 -10.47
C ASP A 44 5.89 -4.87 -11.60
N THR A 45 5.30 -6.06 -11.53
CA THR A 45 5.57 -7.16 -12.48
C THR A 45 5.17 -6.85 -13.93
N ASP A 46 4.24 -5.93 -14.14
CA ASP A 46 3.84 -5.46 -15.47
C ASP A 46 4.64 -4.22 -15.89
N ILE A 47 5.85 -4.45 -16.37
CA ILE A 47 6.82 -3.41 -16.75
C ILE A 47 6.21 -2.40 -17.74
N ALA A 48 5.36 -2.84 -18.67
CA ALA A 48 4.79 -1.99 -19.71
C ALA A 48 3.81 -0.93 -19.16
N ARG A 49 3.25 -1.15 -17.96
CA ARG A 49 2.32 -0.22 -17.32
C ARG A 49 2.95 0.58 -16.18
N ASN A 50 4.21 0.33 -15.82
CA ASN A 50 4.88 1.06 -14.76
C ASN A 50 5.12 2.52 -15.17
N VAL A 51 4.66 3.45 -14.34
CA VAL A 51 4.78 4.89 -14.53
C VAL A 51 5.91 5.42 -13.64
N PRO A 52 6.88 6.17 -14.19
CA PRO A 52 7.92 6.83 -13.40
C PRO A 52 7.31 7.69 -12.27
N GLY A 53 7.82 7.54 -11.04
CA GLY A 53 7.30 8.23 -9.86
C GLY A 53 6.02 7.62 -9.26
N GLY A 54 5.49 6.52 -9.84
CA GLY A 54 4.34 5.81 -9.30
C GLY A 54 4.57 5.31 -7.87
N GLU A 55 5.70 4.63 -7.62
CA GLU A 55 6.09 4.17 -6.28
C GLU A 55 6.28 5.32 -5.30
N GLU A 56 7.02 6.36 -5.71
CA GLU A 56 7.26 7.55 -4.88
C GLU A 56 5.95 8.22 -4.47
N SER A 57 4.99 8.33 -5.39
CA SER A 57 3.65 8.83 -5.06
C SER A 57 2.95 7.99 -4.02
N GLN A 58 3.04 6.65 -4.09
CA GLN A 58 2.43 5.80 -3.07
C GLN A 58 3.07 6.07 -1.70
N LEU A 59 4.41 6.06 -1.61
CA LEU A 59 5.13 6.20 -0.35
C LEU A 59 4.96 7.59 0.26
N ASN A 60 5.12 8.66 -0.53
CA ASN A 60 5.01 10.03 -0.04
C ASN A 60 3.59 10.33 0.48
N ASN A 61 2.54 9.87 -0.21
CA ASN A 61 1.16 10.11 0.24
C ASN A 61 0.73 9.20 1.40
N LEU A 62 1.39 8.06 1.61
CA LEU A 62 1.18 7.27 2.84
C LEU A 62 1.89 7.89 4.06
N MET A 63 2.95 8.66 3.82
CA MET A 63 3.73 9.33 4.86
C MET A 63 3.18 10.71 5.26
N TRP A 64 2.46 11.38 4.36
CA TRP A 64 1.82 12.68 4.58
C TRP A 64 0.70 12.60 5.64
#